data_AF-A0A0M3JPG6-F1
#
_entry.id   AF-A0A0M3JPG6-F1
#
_cell.length_a   1.000
_cell.length_b   1.000
_cell.length_c   1.000
_cell.angle_alpha   90.00
_cell.angle_beta   90.00
_cell.angle_gamma   90.00
#
_symmetry.space_group_name_H-M   'P 1'
#
loop_
_entity.id
_entity.type
_entity.pdbx_description
1 polymer ?
#
loop_
_entity_poly.entity_id
_entity_poly.type
_entity_poly.pdbx_seq_one_letter_code
_entity_poly.pdbx_strand_id
1 'polypeptide(L)' 'LSVSCFYEQSVSLQEIGRSSIKKLTDTQCSYRLHRFGPDHCVALDAKVGESLYHKWECDSRKLNA' A
#
# COMPACT_ATOMS: atom_id res chain seq x y z
N LEU A 1 20.46 3.70 1.52
CA LEU A 1 20.01 2.59 2.41
C LEU A 1 18.49 2.56 2.40
N SER A 2 17.86 1.57 1.77
CA SER A 2 16.44 1.25 1.99
C SER A 2 16.44 -0.09 2.71
N VAL A 3 16.06 -0.10 3.99
CA VAL A 3 15.98 -1.34 4.79
C VAL A 3 14.49 -1.66 4.88
N SER A 4 14.05 -2.65 4.12
CA SER A 4 12.72 -3.25 4.27
C SER A 4 12.91 -4.60 4.94
N CYS A 5 12.66 -4.68 6.25
CA CYS A 5 12.69 -5.94 6.98
C CYS A 5 11.34 -6.64 6.82
N PHE A 6 11.31 -7.77 6.11
CA PHE A 6 10.15 -8.65 6.07
C PHE A 6 10.46 -9.91 6.88
N TYR A 7 9.54 -10.26 7.78
CA TYR A 7 9.57 -11.53 8.51
C TYR A 7 8.47 -12.42 7.93
N GLU A 8 8.85 -13.60 7.45
CA GLU A 8 7.91 -14.55 6.85
C GLU A 8 7.15 -15.26 7.98
N GLN A 9 5.91 -14.84 8.24
CA GLN A 9 4.98 -15.56 9.12
C GLN A 9 4.17 -16.55 8.28
N SER A 10 4.28 -17.84 8.61
CA SER A 10 3.46 -18.88 7.99
C SER A 10 2.00 -18.68 8.43
N VAL A 11 1.10 -18.44 7.47
CA VAL A 11 -0.34 -18.34 7.70
C VAL A 11 -0.87 -19.68 8.19
N SER A 12 -1.61 -19.67 9.30
CA SER A 12 -2.16 -20.89 9.90
C SER A 12 -3.35 -21.42 9.10
N LEU A 13 -3.56 -22.74 9.08
CA LEU A 13 -4.70 -23.37 8.38
C LEU A 13 -6.08 -22.85 8.86
N GLN A 14 -6.15 -22.31 10.08
CA GLN A 14 -7.37 -21.68 10.63
C GLN A 14 -7.73 -20.34 9.99
N GLU A 15 -6.75 -19.64 9.41
CA GLU A 15 -6.95 -18.35 8.74
C GLU A 15 -7.47 -18.53 7.30
N ILE A 16 -7.24 -19.70 6.70
CA ILE A 16 -7.68 -20.05 5.34
C ILE A 16 -9.22 -20.12 5.24
N GLY A 17 -9.90 -20.54 6.32
CA GLY A 17 -11.37 -20.68 6.35
C GLY A 17 -12.16 -19.41 6.68
N ARG A 18 -11.50 -18.31 7.08
CA ARG A 18 -12.17 -17.05 7.49
C ARG A 18 -12.21 -15.98 6.39
N SER A 19 -11.71 -16.30 5.19
CA SER A 19 -11.39 -15.36 4.11
C SER A 19 -12.60 -14.79 3.33
N SER A 20 -13.85 -15.12 3.69
CA SER A 20 -15.04 -14.65 2.94
C SER A 20 -15.63 -13.32 3.44
N ILE A 21 -15.21 -12.81 4.62
CA ILE A 21 -15.63 -11.49 5.13
C ILE A 21 -14.38 -10.67 5.39
N LYS A 22 -13.99 -9.87 4.39
CA LYS A 22 -12.88 -8.91 4.50
C LYS A 22 -13.20 -7.90 5.60
N LYS A 23 -12.49 -7.95 6.72
CA LYS A 23 -12.65 -7.02 7.85
C LYS A 23 -11.98 -5.67 7.52
N LEU A 24 -12.31 -4.61 8.24
CA LEU A 24 -11.62 -3.31 8.10
C LEU A 24 -10.09 -3.46 8.29
N THR A 25 -9.67 -4.41 9.12
CA THR A 25 -8.27 -4.80 9.36
C THR A 25 -7.58 -5.43 8.15
N ASP A 26 -8.35 -5.86 7.15
CA ASP A 26 -7.82 -6.50 5.93
C ASP A 26 -7.68 -5.49 4.79
N THR A 27 -7.98 -4.20 5.05
CA THR A 27 -7.75 -3.10 4.10
C THR A 27 -6.25 -2.86 4.01
N GLN A 28 -5.69 -3.10 2.83
CA GLN A 28 -4.30 -2.87 2.53
C GLN A 28 -4.14 -1.55 1.76
N CYS A 29 -3.45 -0.61 2.38
CA CYS A 29 -3.07 0.65 1.75
C CYS A 29 -1.60 0.64 1.35
N SER A 30 -1.28 1.29 0.24
CA SER A 30 0.09 1.55 -0.20
C SER A 30 0.33 3.06 -0.25
N TYR A 31 1.53 3.46 0.15
CA TYR A 31 1.98 4.85 0.12
C TYR A 31 3.12 5.00 -0.88
N ARG A 32 3.03 5.99 -1.77
CA ARG A 32 4.04 6.28 -2.77
C ARG A 32 4.23 7.78 -2.94
N LEU A 33 5.46 8.16 -3.27
CA LEU A 33 5.84 9.52 -3.64
C LEU A 33 5.96 9.60 -5.15
N HIS A 34 5.40 10.64 -5.76
CA HIS A 34 5.44 10.87 -7.20
C HIS A 34 6.03 12.24 -7.51
N ARG A 35 6.75 12.35 -8.63
CA ARG A 35 7.28 13.63 -9.10
C ARG A 35 6.20 14.37 -9.90
N PHE A 36 6.02 15.67 -9.67
CA PHE A 36 5.08 16.55 -10.38
C PHE A 36 3.58 16.29 -10.15
N GLY A 37 3.11 15.04 -9.97
CA GLY A 37 1.69 14.75 -9.76
C GLY A 37 1.33 13.27 -9.55
N PRO A 38 0.05 12.95 -9.30
CA PRO A 38 -0.45 11.62 -8.86
C PRO A 38 -0.26 10.48 -9.87
N ASP A 39 -0.23 10.81 -11.16
CA ASP A 39 -0.21 9.84 -12.26
C ASP A 39 1.18 9.73 -12.92
N HIS A 40 2.15 10.47 -12.40
CA HIS A 40 3.53 10.44 -12.86
C HIS A 40 4.32 9.29 -12.21
N CYS A 41 5.58 9.13 -12.60
CA CYS A 41 6.45 8.10 -12.06
C CYS A 41 6.74 8.29 -10.56
N VAL A 42 7.01 7.18 -9.88
CA VAL A 42 7.46 7.17 -8.48
C VAL A 42 8.80 7.89 -8.38
N ALA A 43 8.92 8.79 -7.40
CA ALA A 43 10.15 9.51 -7.11
C ALA A 43 11.10 8.62 -6.30
N LEU A 44 12.33 8.44 -6.77
CA LEU A 44 13.40 7.74 -6.04
C LEU A 44 14.25 8.68 -5.18
N ASP A 45 14.22 9.98 -5.51
CA ASP A 45 14.95 11.06 -4.85
C ASP A 45 14.14 12.36 -4.90
N ALA A 46 14.56 13.33 -4.09
CA ALA A 46 14.12 14.73 -4.18
C ALA A 46 15.23 15.66 -3.71
N LYS A 47 15.20 16.90 -4.19
CA LYS A 47 16.11 17.95 -3.74
C LYS A 47 15.48 18.75 -2.59
N VAL A 48 16.33 19.37 -1.76
CA VAL A 48 15.84 20.31 -0.74
C VAL A 48 15.09 21.46 -1.42
N GLY A 49 13.86 21.71 -0.97
CA GLY A 49 12.96 22.71 -1.57
C GLY A 49 12.11 22.19 -2.74
N GLU A 50 12.31 20.94 -3.17
CA GLU A 50 11.45 20.32 -4.18
C GLU A 50 10.13 19.83 -3.57
N SER A 51 9.03 20.04 -4.28
CA SER A 51 7.72 19.53 -3.88
C SER A 51 7.46 18.17 -4.52
N LEU A 52 7.01 17.21 -3.70
CA LEU A 52 6.59 15.88 -4.14
C LEU A 52 5.10 15.69 -3.93
N TYR A 53 4.52 14.78 -4.71
CA TYR A 53 3.14 14.38 -4.57
C TYR A 53 3.04 13.12 -3.71
N HIS A 54 2.28 13.21 -2.61
CA HIS A 54 2.06 12.12 -1.67
C HIS A 54 0.78 11.38 -2.05
N LYS A 55 0.88 10.09 -2.35
CA LYS A 55 -0.27 9.28 -2.78
C LYS A 55 -0.48 8.10 -1.82
N TRP A 56 -1.69 8.01 -1.30
CA TRP A 56 -2.18 6.85 -0.56
C TRP A 56 -3.24 6.15 -1.41
N GLU A 57 -3.05 4.87 -1.68
CA GLU A 57 -4.02 4.04 -2.40
C GLU A 57 -4.37 2.84 -1.55
N CYS A 58 -5.65 2.72 -1.20
CA CYS A 58 -6.20 1.58 -0.48
C CYS A 58 -7.04 0.75 -1.42
N ASP A 59 -7.07 -0.56 -1.19
CA ASP A 59 -8.02 -1.44 -1.83
C ASP A 59 -9.46 -1.08 -1.43
N SER A 60 -10.15 -0.39 -2.34
CA SER A 60 -11.56 -0.07 -2.15
C SER A 60 -12.42 -1.29 -2.48
N ARG A 61 -13.40 -1.60 -1.62
CA ARG A 61 -14.43 -2.60 -1.94
C ARG A 61 -15.18 -2.12 -3.19
N LYS A 62 -15.02 -2.79 -4.33
CA LYS A 62 -16.08 -2.81 -5.34
C LYS A 62 -17.15 -3.79 -4.84
N LEU A 63 -18.11 -3.30 -4.07
CA LEU A 63 -19.40 -3.96 -4.03
C LEU A 63 -20.00 -3.75 -5.42
N ASN A 64 -19.95 -4.77 -6.28
CA ASN A 64 -20.84 -4.80 -7.44
C ASN A 64 -22.25 -4.92 -6.87
N ALA A 65 -23.04 -3.87 -7.06
CA ALA A 65 -24.48 -3.87 -6.80
C ALA A 65 -25.20 -4.76 -7.82
#